data_AF-A0A372M502-F1
#
_entry.id   AF-A0A372M502-F1
#
_cell.length_a   1.000
_cell.length_b   1.000
_cell.length_c   1.000
_cell.angle_alpha   90.00
_cell.angle_beta   90.00
_cell.angle_gamma   90.00
#
_symmetry.space_group_name_H-M   'P 1'
#
loop_
_entity.id
_entity.type
_entity.pdbx_description
1 polymer ?
#
loop_
_entity_poly.entity_id
_entity_poly.type
_entity_poly.pdbx_seq_one_letter_code
_entity_poly.pdbx_strand_id
1 'polypeptide(L)'
;MAEIIQRDGTWVFDGELLRISPGLHRSVPLLRQSYGAITVPLEAMAGITFEPERRTGWLRVQLRDGADPLLQATGGRLPGLTDPYRLAVDTSHGAVAEYIAQEVRRTLLLEQIPDAPTSGYLLPGPTVPISVRCSDGTVSFDGYRIRIDWSDTSDRIKRVTGPRIFGIDALTGVEWLPNTGTEEGCLRFLTKDSAFSKLPPEKDPYALDLWGNPRKDMLTVLVATAVTARLPHPSGRSASGERDGPATGPRQAREPADHDVLLRRLRETGALHREGVLDEAEFALVKGAILRGFEDPPRD
;
A
#
# COMPACT_ATOMS: atom_id res chain seq x y z
N MET A 1 20.00 -14.78 -23.46
CA MET A 1 18.54 -14.86 -23.28
C MET A 1 18.20 -16.20 -22.62
N ALA A 2 17.55 -16.17 -21.47
CA ALA A 2 17.13 -17.34 -20.70
C ALA A 2 15.62 -17.26 -20.44
N GLU A 3 14.91 -18.39 -20.58
CA GLU A 3 13.45 -18.43 -20.47
C GLU A 3 13.00 -19.66 -19.70
N ILE A 4 11.96 -19.49 -18.87
CA ILE A 4 11.23 -20.59 -18.23
C ILE A 4 9.73 -20.38 -18.40
N ILE A 5 9.06 -21.41 -18.88
CA ILE A 5 7.61 -21.45 -19.04
C ILE A 5 7.07 -22.43 -18.02
N GLN A 6 6.11 -21.98 -17.21
CA GLN A 6 5.37 -22.79 -16.24
C GLN A 6 3.88 -22.56 -16.41
N ARG A 7 3.06 -23.42 -15.81
CA ARG A 7 1.60 -23.22 -15.77
C ARG A 7 1.22 -21.86 -15.18
N ASP A 8 1.96 -21.43 -14.16
CA ASP A 8 1.66 -20.23 -13.38
C ASP A 8 2.25 -18.95 -14.00
N GLY A 9 3.06 -19.07 -15.05
CA GLY A 9 3.61 -17.92 -15.77
C GLY A 9 4.88 -18.24 -16.54
N THR A 10 5.32 -17.25 -17.31
CA THR A 10 6.55 -17.29 -18.11
C THR A 10 7.48 -16.18 -17.66
N TRP A 11 8.74 -16.53 -17.42
CA TRP A 11 9.80 -15.57 -17.09
C TRP A 11 10.84 -15.60 -18.20
N VAL A 12 11.22 -14.42 -18.69
CA VAL A 12 12.22 -14.24 -19.76
C VAL A 12 13.23 -13.20 -19.31
N PHE A 13 14.51 -13.58 -19.30
CA PHE A 13 15.62 -12.68 -19.03
C PHE A 13 16.45 -12.50 -20.31
N ASP A 14 16.57 -11.27 -20.79
CA ASP A 14 17.31 -10.94 -22.01
C ASP A 14 18.77 -10.50 -21.74
N GLY A 15 19.10 -10.17 -20.49
CA GLY A 15 20.39 -9.63 -20.08
C GLY A 15 20.26 -8.26 -19.41
N GLU A 16 19.16 -7.55 -19.64
CA GLU A 16 18.89 -6.22 -19.07
C GLU A 16 17.57 -6.20 -18.30
N LEU A 17 16.56 -6.92 -18.79
CA LEU A 17 15.21 -6.94 -18.27
C LEU A 17 14.78 -8.37 -17.95
N LEU A 18 14.13 -8.55 -16.80
CA LEU A 18 13.38 -9.75 -16.46
C LEU A 18 11.90 -9.49 -16.70
N ARG A 19 11.35 -10.07 -17.77
CA ARG A 19 9.91 -10.03 -18.06
C ARG A 19 9.20 -11.18 -17.37
N ILE A 20 8.26 -10.84 -16.51
CA ILE A 20 7.40 -11.77 -15.77
C ILE A 20 5.99 -11.68 -16.35
N SER A 21 5.48 -12.77 -16.92
CA SER A 21 4.12 -12.82 -17.48
C SER A 21 3.26 -13.83 -16.70
N PRO A 22 2.08 -13.45 -16.19
CA PRO A 22 1.21 -14.38 -15.49
C PRO A 22 0.66 -15.44 -16.44
N GLY A 23 0.48 -16.67 -15.95
CA GLY A 23 -0.18 -17.71 -16.74
C GLY A 23 -1.67 -17.43 -16.93
N LEU A 24 -2.23 -17.94 -18.03
CA LEU A 24 -3.65 -17.73 -18.38
C LEU A 24 -4.60 -18.76 -17.75
N HIS A 25 -4.05 -19.78 -17.07
CA HIS A 25 -4.85 -20.84 -16.48
C HIS A 25 -5.65 -20.31 -15.26
N ARG A 26 -6.90 -20.76 -15.07
CA ARG A 26 -7.79 -20.35 -13.96
C ARG A 26 -7.26 -20.58 -12.53
N SER A 27 -6.17 -21.34 -12.39
CA SER A 27 -5.50 -21.57 -11.10
C SER A 27 -4.55 -20.43 -10.73
N VAL A 28 -4.10 -19.67 -11.72
CA VAL A 28 -3.25 -18.51 -11.49
C VAL A 28 -4.06 -17.47 -10.73
N PRO A 29 -3.53 -16.90 -9.64
CA PRO A 29 -4.29 -15.98 -8.83
C PRO A 29 -4.79 -14.77 -9.62
N LEU A 30 -6.03 -14.38 -9.34
CA LEU A 30 -6.71 -13.28 -10.03
C LEU A 30 -5.92 -11.98 -9.96
N LEU A 31 -5.23 -11.72 -8.83
CA LEU A 31 -4.34 -10.57 -8.69
C LEU A 31 -3.24 -10.56 -9.76
N ARG A 32 -2.53 -11.67 -9.96
CA ARG A 32 -1.44 -11.76 -10.95
C ARG A 32 -1.97 -11.57 -12.37
N GLN A 33 -3.11 -12.17 -12.69
CA GLN A 33 -3.76 -11.96 -14.00
C GLN A 33 -4.17 -10.49 -14.21
N SER A 34 -4.68 -9.84 -13.17
CA SER A 34 -5.13 -8.44 -13.23
C SER A 34 -3.97 -7.43 -13.23
N TYR A 35 -2.87 -7.76 -12.54
CA TYR A 35 -1.64 -6.95 -12.55
C TYR A 35 -0.94 -7.03 -13.92
N GLY A 36 -1.06 -8.17 -14.60
CA GLY A 36 -0.52 -8.36 -15.94
C GLY A 36 0.97 -8.63 -15.94
N ALA A 37 1.58 -8.47 -17.12
CA ALA A 37 3.01 -8.70 -17.29
C ALA A 37 3.83 -7.55 -16.68
N ILE A 38 4.91 -7.90 -15.98
CA ILE A 38 5.84 -6.97 -15.35
C ILE A 38 7.17 -7.05 -16.09
N THR A 39 7.77 -5.90 -16.36
CA THR A 39 9.14 -5.83 -16.85
C THR A 39 10.00 -5.26 -15.73
N VAL A 40 10.86 -6.09 -15.17
CA VAL A 40 11.74 -5.74 -14.05
C VAL A 40 13.11 -5.38 -14.61
N PRO A 41 13.53 -4.11 -14.55
CA PRO A 41 14.87 -3.73 -14.97
C PRO A 41 15.93 -4.27 -14.01
N LEU A 42 17.12 -4.57 -14.53
CA LEU A 42 18.25 -5.08 -13.73
C LEU A 42 18.57 -4.16 -12.55
N GLU A 43 18.47 -2.85 -12.74
CA GLU A 43 18.70 -1.82 -11.73
C GLU A 43 17.70 -1.87 -10.58
N ALA A 44 16.53 -2.50 -10.76
CA ALA A 44 15.55 -2.70 -9.69
C ALA A 44 15.77 -3.99 -8.90
N MET A 45 16.58 -4.92 -9.40
CA MET A 45 16.81 -6.21 -8.77
C MET A 45 17.93 -6.11 -7.73
N ALA A 46 17.65 -6.57 -6.52
CA ALA A 46 18.65 -6.81 -5.48
C ALA A 46 19.19 -8.26 -5.56
N GLY A 47 18.43 -9.16 -6.19
CA GLY A 47 18.85 -10.53 -6.35
C GLY A 47 17.77 -11.42 -6.95
N ILE A 48 18.12 -12.69 -7.11
CA ILE A 48 17.19 -13.75 -7.48
C ILE A 48 17.63 -15.03 -6.76
N THR A 49 16.67 -15.84 -6.34
CA THR A 49 16.92 -17.11 -5.66
C THR A 49 16.06 -18.20 -6.27
N PHE A 50 16.65 -19.38 -6.46
CA PHE A 50 15.91 -20.59 -6.74
C PHE A 50 16.03 -21.54 -5.54
N GLU A 51 14.89 -21.93 -4.99
CA GLU A 51 14.79 -22.87 -3.87
C GLU A 51 14.17 -24.18 -4.38
N PRO A 52 14.96 -25.24 -4.62
CA PRO A 52 14.42 -26.51 -5.06
C PRO A 52 13.73 -27.24 -3.91
N GLU A 53 12.53 -27.78 -4.16
CA GLU A 53 11.85 -28.66 -3.21
C GLU A 53 11.49 -30.01 -3.85
N ARG A 54 11.06 -30.96 -3.00
CA ARG A 54 10.71 -32.33 -3.43
C ARG A 54 9.57 -32.38 -4.46
N ARG A 55 8.65 -31.42 -4.46
CA ARG A 55 7.46 -31.41 -5.32
C ARG A 55 7.41 -30.22 -6.27
N THR A 56 7.77 -29.03 -5.80
CA THR A 56 7.72 -27.79 -6.58
C THR A 56 8.78 -26.84 -6.04
N GLY A 57 9.73 -26.43 -6.88
CA GLY A 57 10.70 -25.41 -6.50
C GLY A 57 10.12 -24.00 -6.62
N TRP A 58 10.82 -23.01 -6.05
CA TRP A 58 10.41 -21.61 -6.10
C TRP A 58 11.51 -20.75 -6.67
N LEU A 59 11.23 -20.09 -7.80
CA LEU A 59 12.08 -19.02 -8.32
C LEU A 59 11.52 -17.69 -7.83
N ARG A 60 12.34 -16.88 -7.16
CA ARG A 60 11.94 -15.60 -6.57
C ARG A 60 12.93 -14.51 -6.96
N VAL A 61 12.43 -13.40 -7.47
CA VAL A 61 13.21 -12.17 -7.64
C VAL A 61 13.06 -11.30 -6.38
N GLN A 62 14.17 -10.76 -5.90
CA GLN A 62 14.19 -9.75 -4.84
C GLN A 62 14.45 -8.39 -5.47
N LEU A 63 13.57 -7.43 -5.18
CA LEU A 63 13.74 -6.05 -5.64
C LEU A 63 14.42 -5.22 -4.56
N ARG A 64 15.12 -4.18 -4.98
CA ARG A 64 15.70 -3.18 -4.09
C ARG A 64 14.61 -2.41 -3.35
N ASP A 65 14.92 -2.00 -2.13
CA ASP A 65 14.01 -1.19 -1.31
C ASP A 65 13.66 0.11 -2.04
N GLY A 66 12.37 0.42 -2.14
CA GLY A 66 11.85 1.59 -2.85
C GLY A 66 11.76 1.43 -4.38
N ALA A 67 12.19 0.31 -4.97
CA ALA A 67 12.16 0.17 -6.43
C ALA A 67 10.74 -0.07 -6.97
N ASP A 68 9.84 -0.65 -6.19
CA ASP A 68 8.53 -1.10 -6.63
C ASP A 68 7.38 -0.58 -5.77
N PRO A 69 6.38 0.10 -6.35
CA PRO A 69 5.23 0.58 -5.60
C PRO A 69 4.35 -0.55 -5.05
N LEU A 70 4.34 -1.74 -5.67
CA LEU A 70 3.52 -2.87 -5.20
C LEU A 70 4.08 -3.43 -3.89
N LEU A 71 5.39 -3.68 -3.84
CA LEU A 71 6.07 -4.07 -2.59
C LEU A 71 5.95 -2.98 -1.53
N GLN A 72 6.06 -1.69 -1.91
CA GLN A 72 5.88 -0.59 -0.97
C GLN A 72 4.46 -0.55 -0.38
N ALA A 73 3.43 -0.70 -1.21
CA ALA A 73 2.04 -0.65 -0.77
C ALA A 73 1.65 -1.84 0.12
N THR A 74 2.25 -3.00 -0.13
CA THR A 74 1.91 -4.25 0.56
C THR A 74 2.84 -4.58 1.72
N GLY A 75 3.98 -3.90 1.83
CA GLY A 75 5.02 -4.24 2.80
C GLY A 75 5.54 -5.68 2.64
N GLY A 76 5.48 -6.24 1.43
CA GLY A 76 5.83 -7.64 1.16
C GLY A 76 4.87 -8.68 1.75
N ARG A 77 3.68 -8.27 2.20
CA ARG A 77 2.69 -9.17 2.85
C ARG A 77 1.80 -9.95 1.88
N LEU A 78 2.04 -9.88 0.57
CA LEU A 78 1.30 -10.68 -0.39
C LEU A 78 1.52 -12.19 -0.12
N PRO A 79 0.44 -12.99 -0.04
CA PRO A 79 0.57 -14.44 0.04
C PRO A 79 1.43 -14.99 -1.11
N GLY A 80 2.26 -15.99 -0.83
CA GLY A 80 3.32 -16.43 -1.77
C GLY A 80 2.84 -16.80 -3.17
N LEU A 81 1.66 -17.40 -3.33
CA LEU A 81 1.11 -17.71 -4.67
C LEU A 81 0.64 -16.47 -5.44
N THR A 82 0.20 -15.44 -4.72
CA THR A 82 -0.31 -14.18 -5.27
C THR A 82 0.79 -13.18 -5.60
N ASP A 83 1.97 -13.35 -4.99
CA ASP A 83 3.16 -12.55 -5.23
C ASP A 83 3.62 -12.70 -6.69
N PRO A 84 3.59 -11.64 -7.52
CA PRO A 84 3.99 -11.75 -8.92
C PRO A 84 5.50 -12.00 -9.09
N TYR A 85 6.32 -11.73 -8.07
CA TYR A 85 7.77 -11.93 -8.07
C TYR A 85 8.19 -13.34 -7.66
N ARG A 86 7.24 -14.29 -7.65
CA ARG A 86 7.47 -15.70 -7.40
C ARG A 86 6.89 -16.56 -8.51
N LEU A 87 7.64 -17.59 -8.88
CA LEU A 87 7.22 -18.61 -9.85
C LEU A 87 7.37 -19.99 -9.21
N ALA A 88 6.27 -20.74 -9.19
CA ALA A 88 6.29 -22.16 -8.92
C ALA A 88 6.96 -22.89 -10.10
N VAL A 89 7.96 -23.72 -9.80
CA VAL A 89 8.76 -24.44 -10.80
C VAL A 89 8.56 -25.94 -10.62
N ASP A 90 8.06 -26.58 -11.66
CA ASP A 90 7.98 -28.04 -11.73
C ASP A 90 9.38 -28.65 -11.63
N THR A 91 9.51 -29.80 -10.96
CA THR A 91 10.81 -30.46 -10.73
C THR A 91 11.59 -30.74 -12.01
N SER A 92 10.89 -31.00 -13.12
CA SER A 92 11.50 -31.18 -14.45
C SER A 92 12.17 -29.92 -15.02
N HIS A 93 11.81 -28.74 -14.53
CA HIS A 93 12.35 -27.45 -14.97
C HIS A 93 13.33 -26.83 -13.95
N GLY A 94 13.69 -27.54 -12.89
CA GLY A 94 14.58 -27.03 -11.84
C GLY A 94 15.95 -26.59 -12.38
N ALA A 95 16.53 -27.33 -13.32
CA ALA A 95 17.80 -26.94 -13.95
C ALA A 95 17.70 -25.64 -14.76
N VAL A 96 16.55 -25.40 -15.41
CA VAL A 96 16.29 -24.16 -16.16
C VAL A 96 16.12 -22.98 -15.19
N ALA A 97 15.43 -23.19 -14.08
CA ALA A 97 15.26 -22.17 -13.05
C ALA A 97 16.60 -21.80 -12.39
N GLU A 98 17.44 -22.78 -12.06
CA GLU A 98 18.80 -22.53 -11.54
C GLU A 98 19.65 -21.77 -12.55
N TYR A 99 19.57 -22.14 -13.84
CA TYR A 99 20.28 -21.43 -14.90
C TYR A 99 19.87 -19.96 -15.00
N ILE A 100 18.56 -19.67 -14.98
CA ILE A 100 18.06 -18.27 -14.97
C ILE A 100 18.58 -17.52 -13.75
N ALA A 101 18.48 -18.14 -12.56
CA ALA A 101 18.96 -17.52 -11.33
C ALA A 101 20.47 -17.24 -11.37
N GLN A 102 21.25 -18.14 -11.98
CA GLN A 102 22.69 -17.96 -12.15
C GLN A 102 23.01 -16.86 -13.17
N GLU A 103 22.33 -16.82 -14.31
CA GLU A 103 22.55 -15.79 -15.33
C GLU A 103 22.24 -14.39 -14.79
N VAL A 104 21.10 -14.20 -14.12
CA VAL A 104 20.74 -12.91 -13.50
C VAL A 104 21.76 -12.51 -12.42
N ARG A 105 22.15 -13.44 -11.52
CA ARG A 105 23.19 -13.16 -10.51
C ARG A 105 24.52 -12.75 -11.13
N ARG A 106 24.93 -13.43 -12.22
CA ARG A 106 26.16 -13.08 -12.96
C ARG A 106 26.06 -11.68 -13.54
N THR A 107 24.94 -11.35 -14.19
CA THR A 107 24.75 -10.02 -14.78
C THR A 107 24.74 -8.92 -13.72
N LEU A 108 24.04 -9.11 -12.59
CA LEU A 108 24.06 -8.17 -11.47
C LEU A 108 25.49 -7.86 -10.99
N LEU A 109 26.34 -8.88 -10.91
CA LEU A 109 27.74 -8.74 -10.53
C LEU A 109 28.57 -8.00 -11.60
N LEU A 110 28.37 -8.33 -12.87
CA LEU A 110 29.11 -7.71 -13.99
C LEU A 110 28.78 -6.23 -14.13
N GLU A 111 27.49 -5.88 -14.05
CA GLU A 111 26.98 -4.51 -14.15
C GLU A 111 27.18 -3.71 -12.84
N GLN A 112 27.65 -4.35 -11.76
CA GLN A 112 27.90 -3.73 -10.47
C GLN A 112 26.68 -2.95 -9.93
N ILE A 113 25.50 -3.56 -10.03
CA ILE A 113 24.26 -2.93 -9.56
C ILE A 113 24.34 -2.68 -8.05
N PRO A 114 24.05 -1.46 -7.57
CA PRO A 114 24.11 -1.16 -6.14
C PRO A 114 23.02 -1.87 -5.33
N ASP A 115 23.37 -2.40 -4.18
CA ASP A 115 22.41 -2.97 -3.22
C ASP A 115 21.65 -1.91 -2.41
N ALA A 116 22.01 -0.63 -2.53
CA ALA A 116 21.39 0.45 -1.77
C ALA A 116 19.92 0.67 -2.18
N PRO A 117 19.06 1.19 -1.27
CA PRO A 117 17.70 1.60 -1.61
C PRO A 117 17.66 2.60 -2.77
N THR A 118 16.56 2.58 -3.53
CA THR A 118 16.37 3.55 -4.61
C THR A 118 15.79 4.87 -4.09
N SER A 119 16.08 5.97 -4.78
CA SER A 119 15.51 7.28 -4.48
C SER A 119 14.11 7.49 -5.07
N GLY A 120 13.67 6.58 -5.96
CA GLY A 120 12.37 6.58 -6.61
C GLY A 120 12.02 5.18 -7.13
N TYR A 121 10.75 5.00 -7.49
CA TYR A 121 10.27 3.76 -8.10
C TYR A 121 10.90 3.57 -9.49
N LEU A 122 11.42 2.37 -9.72
CA LEU A 122 11.96 1.92 -11.01
C LEU A 122 10.95 1.07 -11.79
N LEU A 123 9.94 0.53 -11.10
CA LEU A 123 8.82 -0.17 -11.72
C LEU A 123 7.60 0.77 -11.84
N PRO A 124 6.82 0.64 -12.92
CA PRO A 124 5.60 1.41 -13.08
C PRO A 124 4.52 0.93 -12.09
N GLY A 125 3.74 1.86 -11.56
CA GLY A 125 2.49 1.51 -10.88
C GLY A 125 1.39 1.08 -11.88
N PRO A 126 0.30 0.46 -11.40
CA PRO A 126 -0.85 0.12 -12.23
C PRO A 126 -1.40 1.31 -13.03
N THR A 127 -1.89 1.01 -14.23
CA THR A 127 -2.56 1.98 -15.10
C THR A 127 -3.84 2.49 -14.45
N VAL A 128 -4.10 3.79 -14.58
CA VAL A 128 -5.34 4.44 -14.13
C VAL A 128 -6.15 4.92 -15.35
N PRO A 129 -7.50 4.98 -15.27
CA PRO A 129 -8.32 4.74 -14.09
C PRO A 129 -8.41 3.26 -13.69
N ILE A 130 -8.54 3.01 -12.40
CA ILE A 130 -8.75 1.67 -11.84
C ILE A 130 -9.96 1.67 -10.91
N SER A 131 -10.74 0.58 -10.93
CA SER A 131 -11.90 0.39 -10.08
C SER A 131 -11.98 -1.06 -9.63
N VAL A 132 -12.16 -1.28 -8.33
CA VAL A 132 -12.20 -2.60 -7.72
C VAL A 132 -13.41 -2.68 -6.79
N ARG A 133 -14.18 -3.76 -6.94
CA ARG A 133 -15.26 -4.10 -6.02
C ARG A 133 -14.76 -5.12 -4.99
N CYS A 134 -14.89 -4.79 -3.72
CA CYS A 134 -14.62 -5.65 -2.57
C CYS A 134 -15.90 -5.90 -1.76
N SER A 135 -15.78 -6.55 -0.60
CA SER A 135 -16.86 -6.80 0.36
C SER A 135 -17.58 -5.53 0.83
N ASP A 136 -16.82 -4.50 1.15
CA ASP A 136 -17.32 -3.30 1.82
C ASP A 136 -17.76 -2.19 0.84
N GLY A 137 -17.47 -2.36 -0.45
CA GLY A 137 -17.86 -1.39 -1.46
C GLY A 137 -17.09 -1.50 -2.77
N THR A 138 -17.13 -0.43 -3.54
CA THR A 138 -16.31 -0.23 -4.73
C THR A 138 -15.37 0.93 -4.48
N VAL A 139 -14.08 0.70 -4.68
CA VAL A 139 -13.06 1.75 -4.61
C VAL A 139 -12.51 1.99 -6.01
N SER A 140 -12.40 3.26 -6.38
CA SER A 140 -11.87 3.68 -7.66
C SER A 140 -10.87 4.81 -7.51
N PHE A 141 -9.92 4.86 -8.44
CA PHE A 141 -8.88 5.88 -8.48
C PHE A 141 -8.57 6.22 -9.93
N ASP A 142 -8.72 7.51 -10.28
CA ASP A 142 -8.52 8.03 -11.64
C ASP A 142 -7.11 8.57 -11.88
N GLY A 143 -6.24 8.54 -10.87
CA GLY A 143 -4.92 9.17 -10.90
C GLY A 143 -4.81 10.44 -10.05
N TYR A 144 -5.95 11.05 -9.70
CA TYR A 144 -6.03 12.30 -8.94
C TYR A 144 -6.99 12.22 -7.75
N ARG A 145 -8.11 11.51 -7.89
CA ARG A 145 -9.17 11.38 -6.88
C ARG A 145 -9.46 9.92 -6.59
N ILE A 146 -9.63 9.64 -5.31
CA ILE A 146 -10.13 8.38 -4.79
C ILE A 146 -11.63 8.54 -4.58
N ARG A 147 -12.41 7.54 -5.03
CA ARG A 147 -13.83 7.43 -4.74
C ARG A 147 -14.14 6.09 -4.12
N ILE A 148 -14.88 6.12 -3.01
CA ILE A 148 -15.40 4.94 -2.33
C ILE A 148 -16.93 4.98 -2.36
N ASP A 149 -17.52 3.95 -2.94
CA ASP A 149 -18.95 3.68 -2.98
C ASP A 149 -19.26 2.50 -2.07
N TRP A 150 -19.97 2.75 -0.98
CA TRP A 150 -20.26 1.72 0.01
C TRP A 150 -21.26 0.68 -0.50
N SER A 151 -21.05 -0.59 -0.14
CA SER A 151 -22.03 -1.65 -0.40
C SER A 151 -23.25 -1.49 0.51
N ASP A 152 -24.38 -2.07 0.11
CA ASP A 152 -25.57 -2.16 0.95
C ASP A 152 -25.34 -3.02 2.20
N THR A 153 -24.30 -3.87 2.21
CA THR A 153 -23.88 -4.70 3.35
C THR A 153 -22.84 -4.04 4.25
N SER A 154 -22.33 -2.86 3.90
CA SER A 154 -21.36 -2.12 4.74
C SER A 154 -22.00 -1.59 6.03
N ASP A 155 -21.15 -1.20 6.98
CA ASP A 155 -21.61 -0.67 8.27
C ASP A 155 -22.54 0.54 8.10
N ARG A 156 -23.49 0.69 9.03
CA ARG A 156 -24.47 1.79 8.99
C ARG A 156 -23.80 3.17 8.99
N ILE A 157 -22.71 3.34 9.74
CA ILE A 157 -21.99 4.62 9.83
C ILE A 157 -21.47 5.02 8.44
N LYS A 158 -20.88 4.08 7.70
CA LYS A 158 -20.40 4.29 6.32
C LYS A 158 -21.53 4.62 5.35
N ARG A 159 -22.60 3.81 5.36
CA ARG A 159 -23.77 4.04 4.48
C ARG A 159 -24.42 5.40 4.70
N VAL A 160 -24.56 5.83 5.96
CA VAL A 160 -25.12 7.15 6.31
C VAL A 160 -24.18 8.28 5.92
N THR A 161 -22.87 8.10 6.09
CA THR A 161 -21.86 9.07 5.63
C THR A 161 -21.90 9.26 4.11
N GLY A 162 -22.37 8.25 3.37
CA GLY A 162 -22.46 8.26 1.93
C GLY A 162 -21.10 8.10 1.24
N PRO A 163 -21.07 8.09 -0.11
CA PRO A 163 -19.85 7.90 -0.87
C PRO A 163 -18.77 8.92 -0.50
N ARG A 164 -17.53 8.47 -0.40
CA ARG A 164 -16.38 9.33 -0.11
C ARG A 164 -15.65 9.67 -1.38
N ILE A 165 -15.31 10.95 -1.55
CA ILE A 165 -14.45 11.42 -2.63
C ILE A 165 -13.41 12.35 -2.03
N PHE A 166 -12.14 12.10 -2.30
CA PHE A 166 -11.04 12.96 -1.86
C PHE A 166 -9.88 12.88 -2.85
N GLY A 167 -9.11 13.97 -2.94
CA GLY A 167 -7.95 14.06 -3.80
C GLY A 167 -6.72 13.38 -3.20
N ILE A 168 -5.77 13.01 -4.05
CA ILE A 168 -4.48 12.45 -3.64
C ILE A 168 -3.63 13.45 -2.83
N ASP A 169 -3.87 14.75 -3.01
CA ASP A 169 -3.26 15.84 -2.27
C ASP A 169 -3.67 15.88 -0.79
N ALA A 170 -4.83 15.30 -0.46
CA ALA A 170 -5.26 15.12 0.92
C ALA A 170 -4.57 13.91 1.59
N LEU A 171 -3.94 13.03 0.82
CA LEU A 171 -3.33 11.80 1.32
C LEU A 171 -1.89 11.99 1.77
N THR A 172 -1.58 11.38 2.90
CA THR A 172 -0.22 11.25 3.44
C THR A 172 0.33 9.85 3.22
N GLY A 173 -0.54 8.86 3.01
CA GLY A 173 -0.18 7.46 2.84
C GLY A 173 -1.38 6.59 2.50
N VAL A 174 -1.11 5.32 2.23
CA VAL A 174 -2.10 4.26 2.10
C VAL A 174 -1.59 3.04 2.84
N GLU A 175 -2.47 2.41 3.61
CA GLU A 175 -2.20 1.16 4.30
C GLU A 175 -3.02 0.07 3.64
N TRP A 176 -2.36 -1.05 3.36
CA TRP A 176 -3.04 -2.24 2.88
C TRP A 176 -2.60 -3.45 3.69
N LEU A 177 -3.57 -4.23 4.14
CA LEU A 177 -3.37 -5.48 4.85
C LEU A 177 -4.23 -6.58 4.20
N PRO A 178 -3.66 -7.76 3.91
CA PRO A 178 -4.43 -8.90 3.49
C PRO A 178 -5.25 -9.43 4.65
N ASN A 179 -6.46 -9.92 4.36
CA ASN A 179 -7.17 -10.75 5.32
C ASN A 179 -6.52 -12.14 5.36
N THR A 180 -5.89 -12.46 6.49
CA THR A 180 -5.15 -13.72 6.72
C THR A 180 -5.86 -14.65 7.69
N GLY A 181 -7.08 -14.30 8.13
CA GLY A 181 -7.83 -14.99 9.18
C GLY A 181 -7.32 -14.72 10.60
N THR A 182 -6.05 -14.34 10.77
CA THR A 182 -5.48 -13.87 12.04
C THR A 182 -5.43 -12.35 12.16
N GLU A 183 -5.35 -11.65 11.02
CA GLU A 183 -5.41 -10.19 10.93
C GLU A 183 -6.61 -9.79 10.07
N GLU A 184 -7.32 -8.76 10.51
CA GLU A 184 -8.37 -8.11 9.72
C GLU A 184 -7.74 -7.42 8.51
N GLY A 185 -8.15 -7.82 7.31
CA GLY A 185 -7.70 -7.19 6.09
C GLY A 185 -8.37 -5.84 5.90
N CYS A 186 -7.60 -4.82 5.51
CA CYS A 186 -8.16 -3.51 5.18
C CYS A 186 -7.37 -2.80 4.08
N LEU A 187 -8.06 -1.90 3.39
CA LEU A 187 -7.44 -0.84 2.59
C LEU A 187 -7.80 0.49 3.23
N ARG A 188 -6.84 1.17 3.85
CA ARG A 188 -7.05 2.45 4.53
C ARG A 188 -6.30 3.58 3.84
N PHE A 189 -6.99 4.69 3.63
CA PHE A 189 -6.41 5.92 3.11
C PHE A 189 -6.07 6.87 4.27
N LEU A 190 -4.78 7.18 4.42
CA LEU A 190 -4.30 8.07 5.45
C LEU A 190 -4.36 9.51 4.93
N THR A 191 -5.20 10.33 5.55
CA THR A 191 -5.26 11.78 5.30
C THR A 191 -4.54 12.53 6.42
N LYS A 192 -4.24 13.81 6.24
CA LYS A 192 -3.66 14.65 7.31
C LYS A 192 -4.50 14.62 8.60
N ASP A 193 -5.82 14.57 8.47
CA ASP A 193 -6.76 14.58 9.59
C ASP A 193 -7.05 13.17 10.13
N SER A 194 -6.96 12.13 9.28
CA SER A 194 -7.28 10.73 9.65
C SER A 194 -6.06 9.87 9.98
N ALA A 195 -4.83 10.34 9.76
CA ALA A 195 -3.60 9.59 10.03
C ALA A 195 -3.46 9.14 11.50
N PHE A 196 -4.19 9.76 12.43
CA PHE A 196 -4.22 9.40 13.86
C PHE A 196 -5.53 8.72 14.29
N SER A 197 -6.48 8.51 13.38
CA SER A 197 -7.75 7.84 13.66
C SER A 197 -7.51 6.34 13.81
N LYS A 198 -7.73 5.79 15.01
CA LYS A 198 -7.65 4.34 15.30
C LYS A 198 -9.02 3.65 15.20
N LEU A 199 -9.89 4.14 14.32
CA LEU A 199 -11.19 3.50 14.11
C LEU A 199 -10.98 2.10 13.50
N PRO A 200 -11.72 1.07 13.97
CA PRO A 200 -11.76 -0.22 13.30
C PRO A 200 -12.11 -0.06 11.81
N PRO A 201 -11.51 -0.86 10.90
CA PRO A 201 -11.77 -0.75 9.46
C PRO A 201 -13.24 -0.74 9.11
N GLU A 202 -14.06 -1.56 9.78
CA GLU A 202 -15.51 -1.64 9.63
C GLU A 202 -16.22 -0.27 9.73
N LYS A 203 -15.74 0.62 10.62
CA LYS A 203 -16.40 1.88 10.96
C LYS A 203 -15.67 3.12 10.44
N ASP A 204 -14.47 2.95 9.92
CA ASP A 204 -13.64 4.05 9.42
C ASP A 204 -14.10 4.48 8.01
N PRO A 205 -14.56 5.72 7.79
CA PRO A 205 -15.00 6.18 6.48
C PRO A 205 -13.85 6.31 5.46
N TYR A 206 -12.59 6.18 5.87
CA TYR A 206 -11.44 6.16 4.98
C TYR A 206 -10.82 4.76 4.84
N ALA A 207 -11.48 3.72 5.37
CA ALA A 207 -11.04 2.35 5.20
C ALA A 207 -12.13 1.48 4.57
N LEU A 208 -11.70 0.59 3.68
CA LEU A 208 -12.51 -0.55 3.24
C LEU A 208 -12.11 -1.77 4.04
N ASP A 209 -13.11 -2.44 4.61
CA ASP A 209 -12.94 -3.67 5.35
C ASP A 209 -13.00 -4.90 4.42
N LEU A 210 -11.97 -5.76 4.46
CA LEU A 210 -11.73 -6.84 3.48
C LEU A 210 -12.09 -8.23 4.05
N TRP A 211 -13.27 -8.34 4.65
CA TRP A 211 -13.76 -9.55 5.31
C TRP A 211 -14.38 -10.60 4.37
N GLY A 212 -14.70 -10.24 3.12
CA GLY A 212 -15.55 -11.07 2.26
C GLY A 212 -14.81 -12.09 1.43
N ASN A 213 -14.59 -11.80 0.15
CA ASN A 213 -14.04 -12.76 -0.79
C ASN A 213 -12.55 -12.50 -0.96
N PRO A 214 -11.65 -13.34 -0.41
CA PRO A 214 -10.22 -13.08 -0.40
C PRO A 214 -9.64 -12.89 -1.81
N ARG A 215 -10.19 -13.53 -2.85
CA ARG A 215 -9.71 -13.36 -4.23
C ARG A 215 -10.06 -12.00 -4.82
N LYS A 216 -11.26 -11.48 -4.53
CA LYS A 216 -11.70 -10.17 -5.02
C LYS A 216 -11.13 -9.05 -4.17
N ASP A 217 -11.14 -9.23 -2.86
CA ASP A 217 -10.63 -8.24 -1.91
C ASP A 217 -9.12 -8.03 -2.09
N MET A 218 -8.38 -9.08 -2.46
CA MET A 218 -6.96 -8.96 -2.85
C MET A 218 -6.72 -7.97 -4.00
N LEU A 219 -7.70 -7.75 -4.89
CA LEU A 219 -7.52 -6.79 -5.99
C LEU A 219 -7.44 -5.34 -5.50
N THR A 220 -7.84 -5.04 -4.27
CA THR A 220 -7.69 -3.70 -3.68
C THR A 220 -6.22 -3.28 -3.58
N VAL A 221 -5.28 -4.24 -3.58
CA VAL A 221 -3.84 -4.02 -3.76
C VAL A 221 -3.54 -3.17 -4.99
N LEU A 222 -4.28 -3.36 -6.09
CA LEU A 222 -4.03 -2.61 -7.32
C LEU A 222 -4.30 -1.11 -7.12
N VAL A 223 -5.34 -0.78 -6.35
CA VAL A 223 -5.64 0.62 -5.99
C VAL A 223 -4.61 1.16 -5.01
N ALA A 224 -4.26 0.39 -3.98
CA ALA A 224 -3.21 0.77 -3.03
C ALA A 224 -1.90 1.07 -3.75
N THR A 225 -1.49 0.19 -4.68
CA THR A 225 -0.28 0.34 -5.49
C THR A 225 -0.37 1.56 -6.41
N ALA A 226 -1.50 1.77 -7.09
CA ALA A 226 -1.69 2.92 -7.97
C ALA A 226 -1.60 4.26 -7.21
N VAL A 227 -2.10 4.31 -5.97
CA VAL A 227 -2.00 5.47 -5.09
C VAL A 227 -0.57 5.63 -4.59
N THR A 228 0.06 4.58 -4.06
CA THR A 228 1.46 4.59 -3.60
C THR A 228 2.42 5.08 -4.69
N ALA A 229 2.26 4.63 -5.93
CA ALA A 229 3.10 5.05 -7.06
C ALA A 229 3.02 6.56 -7.38
N ARG A 230 1.99 7.25 -6.86
CA ARG A 230 1.75 8.69 -7.10
C ARG A 230 1.90 9.54 -5.83
N LEU A 231 2.17 8.91 -4.69
CA LEU A 231 2.56 9.61 -3.47
C LEU A 231 4.06 9.91 -3.48
N PRO A 232 4.53 10.91 -2.69
CA PRO A 232 5.95 11.18 -2.57
C PRO A 232 6.73 9.94 -2.13
N HIS A 233 7.80 9.62 -2.86
CA HIS A 233 8.62 8.45 -2.58
C HIS A 233 9.20 8.51 -1.14
N PRO A 234 9.16 7.41 -0.35
CA PRO A 234 9.65 7.41 1.03
C PRO A 234 11.10 7.89 1.17
N SER A 235 12.00 7.41 0.31
CA SER A 235 13.41 7.81 0.29
C SER A 235 13.65 9.23 -0.26
N GLY A 236 12.66 9.81 -0.97
CA GLY A 236 12.74 11.15 -1.54
C GLY A 236 12.52 12.26 -0.50
N ARG A 237 11.93 11.93 0.66
CA ARG A 237 11.71 12.88 1.75
C ARG A 237 13.02 13.35 2.40
N SER A 238 14.05 12.51 2.41
CA SER A 238 15.36 12.87 2.97
C SER A 238 16.19 13.78 2.06
N ALA A 239 15.96 13.76 0.73
CA ALA A 239 16.76 14.52 -0.23
C ALA A 239 16.33 15.98 -0.40
N SER A 240 15.18 16.38 0.15
CA SER A 240 14.67 17.76 0.09
C SER A 240 14.95 18.58 1.36
N GLY A 241 15.71 18.03 2.31
CA GLY A 241 16.00 18.65 3.60
C GLY A 241 17.35 19.36 3.75
N GLU A 242 18.32 19.19 2.84
CA GLU A 242 19.66 19.76 3.02
C GLU A 242 20.24 20.31 1.71
N ARG A 243 20.09 21.62 1.51
CA ARG A 243 21.03 22.54 0.84
C ARG A 243 20.60 24.01 1.13
N ASP A 244 21.41 24.68 1.96
CA ASP A 244 21.43 26.12 2.37
C ASP A 244 21.14 27.13 1.25
N GLY A 245 20.68 28.38 1.42
CA GLY A 245 20.50 29.36 2.54
C GLY A 245 20.26 30.78 1.91
N PRO A 246 20.19 31.95 2.61
CA PRO A 246 20.49 32.25 4.02
C PRO A 246 19.38 33.01 4.80
N ALA A 247 19.61 33.13 6.11
CA ALA A 247 18.73 33.69 7.14
C ALA A 247 18.50 35.22 7.10
N THR A 248 17.26 35.69 7.35
CA THR A 248 16.94 36.89 8.16
C THR A 248 15.43 36.96 8.51
N GLY A 249 15.07 37.15 9.79
CA GLY A 249 13.77 37.73 10.21
C GLY A 249 12.85 36.86 11.11
N PRO A 250 12.10 37.45 12.06
CA PRO A 250 12.04 36.93 13.44
C PRO A 250 10.82 36.05 13.80
N ARG A 251 11.09 35.20 14.80
CA ARG A 251 10.20 34.46 15.71
C ARG A 251 8.87 35.19 15.99
N GLN A 252 7.75 34.64 15.53
CA GLN A 252 6.41 35.04 15.96
C GLN A 252 5.65 33.86 16.60
N ALA A 253 5.37 34.07 17.88
CA ALA A 253 4.35 33.48 18.75
C ALA A 253 3.62 32.22 18.26
N ARG A 254 4.08 31.07 18.78
CA ARG A 254 3.23 29.92 19.10
C ARG A 254 2.37 30.37 20.28
N GLU A 255 1.04 30.49 20.14
CA GLU A 255 0.02 30.29 21.21
C GLU A 255 -1.44 30.83 21.01
N PRO A 256 -1.88 31.50 19.92
CA PRO A 256 -3.33 31.76 19.75
C PRO A 256 -4.10 30.56 19.16
N ALA A 257 -3.43 29.76 18.33
CA ALA A 257 -4.08 28.73 17.52
C ALA A 257 -4.57 27.51 18.33
N ASP A 258 -3.88 27.16 19.42
CA ASP A 258 -4.19 25.96 20.20
C ASP A 258 -5.44 26.16 21.07
N HIS A 259 -5.64 27.36 21.63
CA HIS A 259 -6.84 27.68 22.42
C HIS A 259 -8.11 27.76 21.56
N ASP A 260 -8.02 28.33 20.36
CA ASP A 260 -9.17 28.38 19.44
C ASP A 260 -9.58 26.98 18.96
N VAL A 261 -8.61 26.08 18.76
CA VAL A 261 -8.86 24.67 18.43
C VAL A 261 -9.53 23.93 19.59
N LEU A 262 -9.09 24.16 20.83
CA LEU A 262 -9.73 23.61 22.03
C LEU A 262 -11.20 24.08 22.16
N LEU A 263 -11.43 25.39 22.03
CA LEU A 263 -12.76 25.97 22.13
C LEU A 263 -13.69 25.51 21.01
N ARG A 264 -13.16 25.33 19.79
CA ARG A 264 -13.92 24.76 18.67
C ARG A 264 -14.32 23.30 18.95
N ARG A 265 -13.39 22.46 19.40
CA ARG A 265 -13.64 21.06 19.75
C ARG A 265 -14.68 20.91 20.87
N LEU A 266 -14.59 21.72 21.92
CA LEU A 266 -15.58 21.71 23.00
C LEU A 266 -16.98 22.13 22.53
N ARG A 267 -17.09 23.06 21.57
CA ARG A 267 -18.38 23.43 20.96
C ARG A 267 -18.95 22.32 20.09
N GLU A 268 -18.12 21.65 19.30
CA GLU A 268 -18.51 20.52 18.44
C GLU A 268 -18.98 19.33 19.28
N THR A 269 -18.22 18.95 20.32
CA THR A 269 -18.63 17.88 21.25
C THR A 269 -19.94 18.24 21.98
N GLY A 270 -20.13 19.51 22.35
CA GLY A 270 -21.38 19.99 22.94
C GLY A 270 -22.57 19.99 21.95
N ALA A 271 -22.33 20.15 20.65
CA ALA A 271 -23.36 20.01 19.63
C ALA A 271 -23.79 18.54 19.48
N LEU A 272 -22.83 17.61 19.42
CA LEU A 272 -23.10 16.17 19.32
C LEU A 272 -23.89 15.62 20.50
N HIS A 273 -23.63 16.11 21.72
CA HIS A 273 -24.45 15.74 22.89
C HIS A 273 -25.88 16.29 22.80
N ARG A 274 -26.06 17.57 22.39
CA ARG A 274 -27.40 18.17 22.22
C ARG A 274 -28.22 17.52 21.09
N GLU A 275 -27.54 17.01 20.07
CA GLU A 275 -28.15 16.28 18.96
C GLU A 275 -28.46 14.81 19.32
N GLY A 276 -28.12 14.36 20.53
CA GLY A 276 -28.36 13.00 21.02
C GLY A 276 -27.46 11.95 20.38
N VAL A 277 -26.35 12.38 19.77
CA VAL A 277 -25.36 11.50 19.13
C VAL A 277 -24.42 10.87 20.16
N LEU A 278 -24.11 11.61 21.22
CA LEU A 278 -23.36 11.11 22.37
C LEU A 278 -24.30 11.03 23.57
N ASP A 279 -24.20 9.95 24.34
CA ASP A 279 -24.81 9.91 25.68
C ASP A 279 -23.99 10.71 26.71
N GLU A 280 -24.53 10.93 27.91
CA GLU A 280 -23.90 11.76 28.94
C GLU A 280 -22.54 11.17 29.41
N ALA A 281 -22.41 9.85 29.42
CA ALA A 281 -21.17 9.17 29.83
C ALA A 281 -20.09 9.30 28.76
N GLU A 282 -20.46 9.16 27.49
CA GLU A 282 -19.62 9.37 26.32
C GLU A 282 -19.18 10.83 26.20
N PHE A 283 -20.10 11.78 26.42
CA PHE A 283 -19.81 13.20 26.42
C PHE A 283 -18.77 13.57 27.50
N ALA A 284 -18.94 13.07 28.73
CA ALA A 284 -18.00 13.31 29.83
C ALA A 284 -16.61 12.74 29.53
N LEU A 285 -16.54 11.57 28.91
CA LEU A 285 -15.29 10.91 28.54
C LEU A 285 -14.56 11.70 27.44
N VAL A 286 -15.25 12.09 26.38
CA VAL A 286 -14.68 12.86 25.27
C VAL A 286 -14.21 14.25 25.74
N LYS A 287 -15.01 14.94 26.55
CA LYS A 287 -14.63 16.22 27.16
C LYS A 287 -13.36 16.10 28.01
N GLY A 288 -13.26 15.06 28.84
CA GLY A 288 -12.08 14.82 29.68
C GLY A 288 -10.83 14.42 28.87
N ALA A 289 -11.00 13.75 27.73
CA ALA A 289 -9.89 13.45 26.82
C ALA A 289 -9.38 14.71 26.10
N ILE A 290 -10.28 15.59 25.67
CA ILE A 290 -9.93 16.86 25.02
C ILE A 290 -9.14 17.77 25.97
N LEU A 291 -9.55 17.87 27.24
CA LEU A 291 -8.87 18.69 28.24
C LEU A 291 -7.48 18.13 28.59
N ARG A 292 -7.36 16.81 28.80
CA ARG A 292 -6.06 16.17 29.10
C ARG A 292 -5.07 16.26 27.94
N GLY A 293 -5.55 16.11 26.71
CA GLY A 293 -4.71 16.26 25.51
C GLY A 293 -4.18 17.69 25.30
N PHE A 294 -4.66 18.66 26.07
CA PHE A 294 -4.17 20.04 26.09
C PHE A 294 -3.23 20.33 27.27
N GLU A 295 -3.33 19.58 28.37
CA GLU A 295 -2.53 19.77 29.59
C GLU A 295 -1.18 19.05 29.58
N ASP A 296 -0.98 18.02 28.73
CA ASP A 296 0.28 17.28 28.65
C ASP A 296 1.19 17.78 27.50
N PRO A 297 2.35 18.43 27.78
CA PRO A 297 3.36 18.65 26.78
C PRO A 297 4.12 17.34 26.45
N PRO A 298 4.63 17.17 25.21
CA PRO A 298 5.39 15.99 24.85
C PRO A 298 6.67 15.91 25.70
N ARG A 299 6.90 14.78 26.36
CA ARG A 299 8.18 14.48 27.01
C ARG A 299 9.17 14.02 25.93
N ASP A 300 10.28 14.76 25.82
CA ASP A 300 11.47 14.42 25.04
C ASP A 300 12.07 13.06 25.45
#